data_AF-A0A4P7PVX7-F1
#
_entry.id   AF-A0A4P7PVX7-F1
#
_cell.length_a   1.000
_cell.length_b   1.000
_cell.length_c   1.000
_cell.angle_alpha   90.00
_cell.angle_beta   90.00
_cell.angle_gamma   90.00
#
_symmetry.space_group_name_H-M   'P 1'
#
loop_
_entity.id
_entity.type
_entity.pdbx_description
1 polymer ?
#
loop_
_entity_poly.entity_id
_entity_poly.type
_entity_poly.pdbx_seq_one_letter_code
_entity_poly.pdbx_strand_id
1 'polypeptide(L)'
;MIIHSNVKESIKKELVNAKSIWVASAMISYKGWLFLQQNLPKEASQNYLIGIDLATDPKVFEAIYTDTNLNARVYETKYTFHPKVYLIQKTDNSFTAFIGSSNTTNWGLEKNVEMNFQINDVAECQKLLVWFKNLYLKGHMIDQKFINEYKIKFKKAAGKAKEIEREINNIKAGFFNDGEMFFSKNQHEIFNGRYHRVNTPDIKKIRREVREKFLKLHQLIYPQFKAYGLSDLYSHHQSREIVSRHFFNPWSGNYINAMWLHYGKSLNHLKTYTTKDKSINKPDSFINNIRMQVIIHEDDIGIWLVLGRNNGSRKDREHFRQQMQNKVFQQKFFDALKKLGNEYWINVPDAPAIQNFKTPADLVKETNKETLEQYFIIGCNIHLQDKRLSTENISSTVLKEFSKLYLLYEMMRHV
;
A
#
# COMPACT_ATOMS: atom_id res chain seq x y z
N MET A 1 -36.48 -7.57 -10.95
CA MET A 1 -35.12 -7.75 -10.41
C MET A 1 -35.20 -7.56 -8.91
N ILE A 2 -34.70 -8.51 -8.12
CA ILE A 2 -34.80 -8.48 -6.63
C ILE A 2 -33.39 -8.38 -6.07
N ILE A 3 -33.18 -7.52 -5.06
CA ILE A 3 -31.88 -7.35 -4.40
C ILE A 3 -31.86 -8.18 -3.12
N HIS A 4 -30.81 -8.98 -2.93
CA HIS A 4 -30.59 -9.81 -1.75
C HIS A 4 -29.30 -9.40 -1.04
N SER A 5 -29.42 -9.04 0.24
CA SER A 5 -28.27 -8.78 1.12
C SER A 5 -27.77 -10.04 1.82
N ASN A 6 -28.65 -11.02 2.01
CA ASN A 6 -28.33 -12.37 2.43
C ASN A 6 -28.86 -13.34 1.36
N VAL A 7 -27.96 -13.88 0.56
CA VAL A 7 -28.33 -14.65 -0.64
C VAL A 7 -28.49 -16.14 -0.36
N LYS A 8 -28.00 -16.64 0.79
CA LYS A 8 -27.98 -18.07 1.13
C LYS A 8 -29.37 -18.70 1.08
N GLU A 9 -30.34 -18.13 1.78
CA GLU A 9 -31.70 -18.69 1.84
C GLU A 9 -32.42 -18.60 0.50
N SER A 10 -32.17 -17.54 -0.26
CA SER A 10 -32.75 -17.36 -1.60
C SER A 10 -32.19 -18.38 -2.59
N ILE A 11 -30.87 -18.58 -2.62
CA ILE A 11 -30.25 -19.64 -3.43
C ILE A 11 -30.77 -20.99 -2.99
N LYS A 12 -30.78 -21.28 -1.68
CA LYS A 12 -31.23 -22.55 -1.12
C LYS A 12 -32.63 -22.94 -1.62
N LYS A 13 -33.58 -22.01 -1.61
CA LYS A 13 -34.94 -22.23 -2.12
C LYS A 13 -34.97 -22.63 -3.59
N GLU A 14 -34.14 -21.98 -4.42
CA GLU A 14 -34.09 -22.27 -5.86
C GLU A 14 -33.36 -23.58 -6.17
N LEU A 15 -32.39 -24.00 -5.34
CA LEU A 15 -31.64 -25.24 -5.54
C LEU A 15 -32.50 -26.50 -5.44
N VAL A 16 -33.53 -26.51 -4.58
CA VAL A 16 -34.36 -27.71 -4.30
C VAL A 16 -34.99 -28.29 -5.57
N ASN A 17 -35.36 -27.44 -6.53
CA ASN A 17 -36.01 -27.85 -7.79
C ASN A 17 -35.06 -27.73 -9.00
N ALA A 18 -33.75 -27.68 -8.78
CA ALA A 18 -32.78 -27.53 -9.85
C ALA A 18 -32.72 -28.79 -10.72
N LYS A 19 -32.97 -28.60 -12.01
CA LYS A 19 -32.64 -29.56 -13.07
C LYS A 19 -31.16 -29.46 -13.46
N SER A 20 -30.66 -28.23 -13.54
CA SER A 20 -29.27 -27.93 -13.86
C SER A 20 -28.78 -26.67 -13.13
N ILE A 21 -27.49 -26.62 -12.81
CA ILE A 21 -26.83 -25.45 -12.24
C ILE A 21 -25.53 -25.13 -12.96
N TRP A 22 -25.25 -23.83 -13.12
CA TRP A 22 -23.97 -23.28 -13.55
C TRP A 22 -23.46 -22.27 -12.51
N VAL A 23 -22.31 -22.56 -11.90
CA VAL A 23 -21.68 -21.71 -10.89
C VAL A 23 -20.34 -21.21 -11.42
N ALA A 24 -20.22 -19.89 -11.61
CA ALA A 24 -18.94 -19.24 -11.88
C ALA A 24 -18.53 -18.43 -10.66
N SER A 25 -17.45 -18.86 -10.00
CA SER A 25 -17.04 -18.32 -8.71
C SER A 25 -15.55 -18.06 -8.65
N ALA A 26 -15.18 -16.87 -8.20
CA ALA A 26 -13.78 -16.48 -7.99
C ALA A 26 -13.09 -17.36 -6.94
N MET A 27 -13.85 -17.82 -5.95
CA MET A 27 -13.37 -18.63 -4.83
C MET A 27 -14.49 -19.52 -4.30
N ILE A 28 -14.16 -20.79 -4.04
CA ILE A 28 -15.05 -21.72 -3.33
C ILE A 28 -14.36 -22.22 -2.05
N SER A 29 -15.00 -22.01 -0.90
CA SER A 29 -14.56 -22.67 0.35
C SER A 29 -15.20 -24.06 0.46
N TYR A 30 -14.58 -24.99 1.19
CA TYR A 30 -15.19 -26.32 1.37
C TYR A 30 -16.58 -26.27 2.02
N LYS A 31 -16.84 -25.33 2.94
CA LYS A 31 -18.19 -25.13 3.52
C LYS A 31 -19.21 -24.62 2.49
N GLY A 32 -18.79 -23.73 1.58
CA GLY A 32 -19.64 -23.24 0.49
C GLY A 32 -19.93 -24.33 -0.54
N TRP A 33 -18.95 -25.19 -0.82
CA TRP A 33 -19.13 -26.40 -1.61
C TRP A 33 -20.18 -27.33 -0.99
N LEU A 34 -20.02 -27.68 0.30
CA LEU A 34 -20.98 -28.51 1.02
C LEU A 34 -22.39 -27.92 1.02
N PHE A 35 -22.53 -26.60 1.15
CA PHE A 35 -23.82 -25.94 1.04
C PHE A 35 -24.52 -26.23 -0.30
N LEU A 36 -23.81 -26.14 -1.42
CA LEU A 36 -24.41 -26.46 -2.72
C LEU A 36 -24.78 -27.95 -2.79
N GLN A 37 -23.84 -28.83 -2.44
CA GLN A 37 -24.04 -30.28 -2.55
C GLN A 37 -25.16 -30.81 -1.63
N GLN A 38 -25.41 -30.18 -0.49
CA GLN A 38 -26.47 -30.58 0.44
C GLN A 38 -27.87 -30.13 0.01
N ASN A 39 -27.98 -29.16 -0.90
CA ASN A 39 -29.26 -28.56 -1.27
C ASN A 39 -29.64 -28.79 -2.74
N LEU A 40 -28.76 -29.40 -3.54
CA LEU A 40 -29.04 -29.82 -4.92
C LEU A 40 -29.63 -31.23 -4.97
N PRO A 41 -30.61 -31.51 -5.85
CA PRO A 41 -31.01 -32.87 -6.20
C PRO A 41 -29.81 -33.68 -6.73
N LYS A 42 -29.76 -34.98 -6.43
CA LYS A 42 -28.65 -35.85 -6.84
C LYS A 42 -28.54 -35.97 -8.36
N GLU A 43 -29.68 -35.84 -9.04
CA GLU A 43 -29.85 -35.98 -10.48
C GLU A 43 -29.61 -34.66 -11.23
N ALA A 44 -29.41 -33.55 -10.50
CA ALA A 44 -29.21 -32.25 -11.12
C ALA A 44 -27.87 -32.19 -11.86
N SER A 45 -27.88 -31.69 -13.11
CA SER A 45 -26.65 -31.47 -13.87
C SER A 45 -25.86 -30.31 -13.28
N GLN A 46 -24.63 -30.53 -12.84
CA GLN A 46 -23.84 -29.51 -12.17
C GLN A 46 -22.63 -29.07 -13.00
N ASN A 47 -22.49 -27.77 -13.19
CA ASN A 47 -21.44 -27.15 -13.98
C ASN A 47 -20.71 -26.06 -13.18
N TYR A 48 -19.39 -26.15 -13.08
CA TYR A 48 -18.57 -25.24 -12.28
C TYR A 48 -17.45 -24.62 -13.10
N LEU A 49 -17.30 -23.31 -12.97
CA LEU A 49 -16.16 -22.56 -13.47
C LEU A 49 -15.48 -21.82 -12.31
N ILE A 50 -14.28 -22.27 -11.96
CA ILE A 50 -13.67 -21.99 -10.66
C ILE A 50 -12.40 -21.16 -10.84
N GLY A 51 -12.31 -20.05 -10.09
CA GLY A 51 -11.09 -19.26 -9.96
C GLY A 51 -10.12 -19.86 -8.94
N ILE A 52 -8.83 -19.64 -9.19
CA ILE A 52 -7.74 -20.04 -8.29
C ILE A 52 -6.93 -18.85 -7.74
N ASP A 53 -7.15 -17.66 -8.30
CA ASP A 53 -6.49 -16.41 -7.87
C ASP A 53 -6.88 -16.03 -6.43
N LEU A 54 -8.14 -16.32 -6.06
CA LEU A 54 -8.62 -16.24 -4.70
C LEU A 54 -8.74 -17.66 -4.16
N ALA A 55 -8.07 -17.92 -3.04
CA ALA A 55 -7.71 -19.26 -2.55
C ALA A 55 -8.90 -20.23 -2.37
N THR A 56 -9.35 -20.88 -3.45
CA THR A 56 -10.30 -22.01 -3.42
C THR A 56 -9.71 -23.14 -2.57
N ASP A 57 -10.53 -23.75 -1.71
CA ASP A 57 -10.07 -24.83 -0.84
C ASP A 57 -9.71 -26.09 -1.68
N PRO A 58 -8.50 -26.66 -1.56
CA PRO A 58 -8.11 -27.86 -2.31
C PRO A 58 -9.07 -29.04 -2.18
N LYS A 59 -9.79 -29.16 -1.05
CA LYS A 59 -10.80 -30.20 -0.84
C LYS A 59 -11.97 -30.12 -1.82
N VAL A 60 -12.23 -28.93 -2.37
CA VAL A 60 -13.25 -28.74 -3.41
C VAL A 60 -12.82 -29.45 -4.70
N PHE A 61 -11.56 -29.29 -5.11
CA PHE A 61 -11.04 -29.96 -6.31
C PHE A 61 -10.93 -31.47 -6.12
N GLU A 62 -10.57 -31.94 -4.91
CA GLU A 62 -10.61 -33.36 -4.58
C GLU A 62 -12.03 -33.93 -4.73
N ALA A 63 -13.04 -33.27 -4.15
CA ALA A 63 -14.42 -33.71 -4.24
C ALA A 63 -14.94 -33.73 -5.69
N ILE A 64 -14.58 -32.72 -6.48
CA ILE A 64 -14.91 -32.66 -7.91
C ILE A 64 -14.28 -33.80 -8.68
N TYR A 65 -13.00 -34.09 -8.43
CA TYR A 65 -12.28 -35.15 -9.13
C TYR A 65 -12.83 -36.54 -8.83
N THR A 66 -13.36 -36.76 -7.62
CA THR A 66 -13.95 -38.04 -7.23
C THR A 66 -15.35 -38.30 -7.78
N ASP A 67 -16.06 -37.28 -8.25
CA ASP A 67 -17.43 -37.42 -8.77
C ASP A 67 -17.49 -37.13 -10.27
N THR A 68 -17.57 -38.21 -11.05
CA THR A 68 -17.58 -38.17 -12.52
C THR A 68 -18.84 -37.51 -13.10
N ASN A 69 -19.87 -37.23 -12.28
CA ASN A 69 -21.09 -36.57 -12.73
C ASN A 69 -20.98 -35.04 -12.71
N LEU A 70 -19.88 -34.50 -12.20
CA LEU A 70 -19.64 -33.06 -12.11
C LEU A 70 -18.87 -32.54 -13.33
N ASN A 71 -19.38 -31.48 -13.95
CA ASN A 71 -18.71 -30.79 -15.04
C ASN A 71 -17.98 -29.57 -14.51
N ALA A 72 -16.68 -29.65 -14.26
CA ALA A 72 -15.95 -28.56 -13.63
C ALA A 72 -14.65 -28.22 -14.37
N ARG A 73 -14.38 -26.91 -14.47
CA ARG A 73 -13.14 -26.38 -15.04
C ARG A 73 -12.58 -25.26 -14.20
N VAL A 74 -11.26 -25.13 -14.25
CA VAL A 74 -10.52 -24.02 -13.65
C VAL A 74 -10.28 -22.95 -14.69
N TYR A 75 -10.62 -21.71 -14.38
CA TYR A 75 -10.37 -20.59 -15.28
C TYR A 75 -9.17 -19.79 -14.78
N GLU A 76 -8.05 -19.88 -15.49
CA GLU A 76 -6.81 -19.18 -15.18
C GLU A 76 -6.46 -18.22 -16.32
N THR A 77 -6.15 -16.96 -16.00
CA THR A 77 -5.70 -15.97 -16.98
C THR A 77 -4.63 -15.07 -16.37
N LYS A 78 -4.07 -14.14 -17.15
CA LYS A 78 -3.19 -13.09 -16.63
C LYS A 78 -3.88 -12.09 -15.67
N TYR A 79 -5.21 -12.12 -15.59
CA TYR A 79 -6.02 -11.29 -14.70
C TYR A 79 -6.81 -12.17 -13.73
N THR A 80 -7.17 -11.59 -12.59
CA THR A 80 -8.00 -12.26 -11.57
C THR A 80 -9.37 -12.64 -12.12
N PHE A 81 -9.70 -13.93 -12.11
CA PHE A 81 -11.05 -14.41 -12.39
C PHE A 81 -11.97 -14.10 -11.19
N HIS A 82 -12.83 -13.09 -11.32
CA HIS A 82 -13.62 -12.58 -10.19
C HIS A 82 -15.17 -12.66 -10.29
N PRO A 83 -15.80 -13.49 -11.16
CA PRO A 83 -17.26 -13.56 -11.21
C PRO A 83 -17.84 -14.31 -10.01
N LYS A 84 -19.13 -14.06 -9.75
CA LYS A 84 -19.92 -14.64 -8.65
C LYS A 84 -21.34 -14.80 -9.17
N VAL A 85 -21.55 -15.90 -9.89
CA VAL A 85 -22.77 -16.18 -10.65
C VAL A 85 -23.26 -17.55 -10.26
N TYR A 86 -24.55 -17.64 -9.92
CA TYR A 86 -25.29 -18.87 -9.71
C TYR A 86 -26.47 -18.86 -10.66
N LEU A 87 -26.43 -19.68 -11.71
CA LEU A 87 -27.52 -19.82 -12.67
C LEU A 87 -28.17 -21.18 -12.48
N ILE A 88 -29.48 -21.19 -12.25
CA ILE A 88 -30.26 -22.39 -11.94
C ILE A 88 -31.35 -22.52 -12.99
N GLN A 89 -31.41 -23.68 -13.63
CA GLN A 89 -32.56 -24.10 -14.44
C GLN A 89 -33.40 -25.06 -13.60
N LYS A 90 -34.68 -24.76 -13.44
CA LYS A 90 -35.62 -25.57 -12.68
C LYS A 90 -36.20 -26.71 -13.53
N THR A 91 -36.85 -27.67 -12.88
CA THR A 91 -37.50 -28.83 -13.53
C THR A 91 -38.59 -28.43 -14.52
N ASP A 92 -39.28 -27.30 -14.29
CA ASP A 92 -40.25 -26.68 -15.21
C ASP A 92 -39.59 -25.90 -16.39
N ASN A 93 -38.26 -25.96 -16.49
CA ASN A 93 -37.40 -25.22 -17.43
C ASN A 93 -37.37 -23.70 -17.24
N SER A 94 -37.97 -23.16 -16.18
CA SER A 94 -37.76 -21.76 -15.80
C SER A 94 -36.32 -21.54 -15.31
N PHE A 95 -35.84 -20.30 -15.41
CA PHE A 95 -34.48 -19.95 -14.99
C PHE A 95 -34.50 -18.97 -13.81
N THR A 96 -33.48 -19.07 -12.97
CA THR A 96 -33.21 -18.07 -11.94
C THR A 96 -31.70 -17.91 -11.80
N ALA A 97 -31.22 -16.67 -11.86
CA ALA A 97 -29.81 -16.34 -11.69
C ALA A 97 -29.60 -15.41 -10.50
N PHE A 98 -28.49 -15.61 -9.79
CA PHE A 98 -27.96 -14.69 -8.79
C PHE A 98 -26.59 -14.19 -9.25
N ILE A 99 -26.44 -12.86 -9.35
CA ILE A 99 -25.18 -12.21 -9.70
C ILE A 99 -24.87 -11.14 -8.66
N GLY A 100 -23.65 -11.09 -8.15
CA GLY A 100 -23.30 -10.04 -7.21
C GLY A 100 -21.91 -10.15 -6.62
N SER A 101 -21.84 -9.89 -5.32
CA SER A 101 -20.60 -9.82 -4.53
C SER A 101 -20.35 -11.07 -3.67
N SER A 102 -21.30 -12.00 -3.61
CA SER A 102 -21.22 -13.24 -2.83
C SER A 102 -20.42 -14.37 -3.50
N ASN A 103 -19.17 -14.55 -3.09
CA ASN A 103 -18.39 -15.76 -3.40
C ASN A 103 -19.05 -17.00 -2.77
N THR A 104 -18.72 -18.19 -3.27
CA THR A 104 -19.25 -19.47 -2.75
C THR A 104 -18.50 -19.88 -1.47
N THR A 105 -18.66 -19.06 -0.45
CA THR A 105 -18.04 -19.23 0.87
C THR A 105 -19.07 -19.02 1.96
N ASN A 106 -18.85 -19.61 3.14
CA ASN A 106 -19.76 -19.40 4.27
C ASN A 106 -19.93 -17.91 4.61
N TRP A 107 -18.86 -17.13 4.46
CA TRP A 107 -18.89 -15.69 4.69
C TRP A 107 -19.65 -14.95 3.60
N GLY A 108 -19.34 -15.23 2.32
CA GLY A 108 -20.01 -14.59 1.18
C GLY A 108 -21.48 -14.96 1.02
N LEU A 109 -21.93 -16.12 1.52
CA LEU A 109 -23.33 -16.51 1.45
C LEU A 109 -24.19 -15.89 2.56
N GLU A 110 -23.63 -15.66 3.76
CA GLU A 110 -24.45 -15.34 4.95
C GLU A 110 -23.86 -14.27 5.91
N LYS A 111 -22.53 -14.13 6.02
CA LYS A 111 -21.91 -13.32 7.10
C LYS A 111 -21.48 -11.92 6.65
N ASN A 112 -21.11 -11.77 5.38
CA ASN A 112 -20.71 -10.48 4.83
C ASN A 112 -21.93 -9.63 4.48
N VAL A 113 -21.74 -8.30 4.47
CA VAL A 113 -22.66 -7.38 3.82
C VAL A 113 -22.44 -7.48 2.32
N GLU A 114 -23.29 -8.22 1.63
CA GLU A 114 -23.20 -8.49 0.20
C GLU A 114 -24.38 -7.84 -0.54
N MET A 115 -24.24 -7.69 -1.84
CA MET A 115 -25.31 -7.27 -2.74
C MET A 115 -25.38 -8.25 -3.91
N ASN A 116 -26.55 -8.85 -4.11
CA ASN A 116 -26.82 -9.77 -5.20
C ASN A 116 -28.14 -9.44 -5.89
N PHE A 117 -28.14 -9.51 -7.21
CA PHE A 117 -29.33 -9.39 -8.03
C PHE A 117 -29.86 -10.78 -8.36
N GLN A 118 -31.13 -11.01 -8.05
CA GLN A 118 -31.89 -12.12 -8.58
C GLN A 118 -32.57 -11.71 -9.89
N ILE A 119 -32.36 -12.54 -10.90
CA ILE A 119 -32.87 -12.39 -12.27
C ILE A 119 -33.69 -13.64 -12.58
N ASN A 120 -34.98 -13.45 -12.90
CA ASN A 120 -35.89 -14.52 -13.32
C ASN A 120 -36.27 -14.39 -14.81
N ASP A 121 -35.77 -13.34 -15.48
CA ASP A 121 -35.98 -13.15 -16.91
C ASP A 121 -35.20 -14.22 -17.68
N VAL A 122 -35.92 -15.00 -18.50
CA VAL A 122 -35.34 -16.15 -19.21
C VAL A 122 -34.33 -15.69 -20.26
N ALA A 123 -34.57 -14.58 -20.97
CA ALA A 123 -33.67 -14.09 -21.99
C ALA A 123 -32.33 -13.63 -21.39
N GLU A 124 -32.37 -12.92 -20.25
CA GLU A 124 -31.16 -12.54 -19.51
C GLU A 124 -30.42 -13.76 -18.95
N CYS A 125 -31.14 -14.74 -18.40
CA CYS A 125 -30.55 -16.00 -17.93
C CYS A 125 -29.86 -16.78 -19.07
N GLN A 126 -30.43 -16.79 -20.27
CA GLN A 126 -29.82 -17.40 -21.44
C GLN A 126 -28.54 -16.68 -21.87
N LYS A 127 -28.49 -15.33 -21.80
CA LYS A 127 -27.24 -14.57 -22.04
C LYS A 127 -26.15 -14.96 -21.05
N LEU A 128 -26.49 -15.13 -19.77
CA LEU A 128 -25.55 -15.60 -18.74
C LEU A 128 -25.06 -17.03 -19.02
N LEU A 129 -25.95 -17.90 -19.48
CA LEU A 129 -25.58 -19.26 -19.87
C LEU A 129 -24.59 -19.27 -21.03
N VAL A 130 -24.83 -18.45 -22.06
CA VAL A 130 -23.92 -18.29 -23.21
C VAL A 130 -22.57 -17.75 -22.75
N TRP A 131 -22.56 -16.71 -21.91
CA TRP A 131 -21.34 -16.18 -21.30
C TRP A 131 -20.58 -17.25 -20.52
N PHE A 132 -21.26 -18.02 -19.67
CA PHE A 132 -20.66 -19.10 -18.90
C PHE A 132 -20.03 -20.14 -19.83
N LYS A 133 -20.77 -20.65 -20.81
CA LYS A 133 -20.30 -21.67 -21.76
C LYS A 133 -19.07 -21.20 -22.53
N ASN A 134 -19.05 -19.95 -22.97
CA ASN A 134 -17.91 -19.37 -23.69
C ASN A 134 -16.63 -19.33 -22.84
N LEU A 135 -16.75 -19.07 -21.53
CA LEU A 135 -15.60 -19.10 -20.63
C LEU A 135 -15.24 -20.53 -20.22
N TYR A 136 -16.24 -21.40 -20.05
CA TYR A 136 -16.04 -22.79 -19.70
C TYR A 136 -15.18 -23.53 -20.72
N LEU A 137 -15.39 -23.30 -22.02
CA LEU A 137 -14.58 -23.88 -23.09
C LEU A 137 -13.09 -23.50 -23.02
N LYS A 138 -12.77 -22.36 -22.41
CA LYS A 138 -11.40 -21.86 -22.21
C LYS A 138 -10.78 -22.34 -20.89
N GLY A 139 -11.58 -22.92 -19.99
CA GLY A 139 -11.11 -23.43 -18.71
C GLY A 139 -10.36 -24.75 -18.84
N HIS A 140 -9.46 -25.01 -17.91
CA HIS A 140 -8.67 -26.23 -17.80
C HIS A 140 -9.44 -27.32 -17.05
N MET A 141 -9.26 -28.57 -17.46
CA MET A 141 -9.81 -29.72 -16.75
C MET A 141 -9.13 -29.87 -15.39
N ILE A 142 -9.91 -30.31 -14.40
CA ILE A 142 -9.39 -30.65 -13.06
C ILE A 142 -8.94 -32.10 -13.10
N ASP A 143 -7.64 -32.32 -13.13
CA ASP A 143 -7.02 -33.65 -13.03
C ASP A 143 -6.16 -33.77 -11.78
N GLN A 144 -5.65 -34.98 -11.53
CA GLN A 144 -4.82 -35.26 -10.36
C GLN A 144 -3.53 -34.41 -10.34
N LYS A 145 -2.97 -34.10 -11.52
CA LYS A 145 -1.76 -33.28 -11.65
C LYS A 145 -2.04 -31.85 -11.20
N PHE A 146 -3.11 -31.23 -11.70
CA PHE A 146 -3.58 -29.92 -11.30
C PHE A 146 -3.80 -29.85 -9.78
N ILE A 147 -4.49 -30.85 -9.19
CA ILE A 147 -4.76 -30.87 -7.75
C ILE A 147 -3.46 -30.85 -6.94
N ASN A 148 -2.48 -31.66 -7.34
CA ASN A 148 -1.20 -31.75 -6.65
C ASN A 148 -0.42 -30.43 -6.76
N GLU A 149 -0.35 -29.84 -7.94
CA GLU A 149 0.30 -28.54 -8.17
C GLU A 149 -0.40 -27.41 -7.40
N TYR A 150 -1.74 -27.40 -7.42
CA TYR A 150 -2.53 -26.41 -6.71
C TYR A 150 -2.36 -26.52 -5.19
N LYS A 151 -2.34 -27.72 -4.61
CA LYS A 151 -2.05 -27.93 -3.18
C LYS A 151 -0.72 -27.32 -2.77
N ILE A 152 0.31 -27.44 -3.62
CA ILE A 152 1.62 -26.82 -3.36
C ILE A 152 1.51 -25.30 -3.38
N LYS A 153 0.86 -24.72 -4.40
CA LYS A 153 0.62 -23.27 -4.51
C LYS A 153 -0.19 -22.74 -3.31
N PHE A 154 -1.27 -23.44 -2.94
CA PHE A 154 -2.14 -23.11 -1.81
C PHE A 154 -1.40 -23.16 -0.48
N LYS A 155 -0.60 -24.22 -0.22
CA LYS A 155 0.24 -24.31 0.97
C LYS A 155 1.30 -23.21 1.04
N LYS A 156 1.92 -22.83 -0.09
CA LYS A 156 2.88 -21.71 -0.12
C LYS A 156 2.20 -20.39 0.24
N ALA A 157 0.99 -20.13 -0.27
CA ALA A 157 0.23 -18.93 0.06
C ALA A 157 -0.21 -18.90 1.53
N ALA A 158 -0.73 -20.01 2.07
CA ALA A 158 -1.10 -20.13 3.48
C ALA A 158 0.12 -20.10 4.43
N GLY A 159 1.25 -20.66 3.99
CA GLY A 159 2.52 -20.66 4.70
C GLY A 159 3.05 -19.25 4.90
N LYS A 160 3.05 -18.42 3.85
CA LYS A 160 3.44 -16.99 3.95
C LYS A 160 2.59 -16.21 4.95
N ALA A 161 1.28 -16.45 4.99
CA ALA A 161 0.39 -15.79 5.95
C ALA A 161 0.70 -16.21 7.41
N LYS A 162 0.91 -17.51 7.66
CA LYS A 162 1.29 -18.04 8.98
C LYS A 162 2.71 -17.65 9.40
N GLU A 163 3.62 -17.53 8.45
CA GLU A 163 4.99 -17.06 8.66
C GLU A 163 4.99 -15.59 9.08
N ILE A 164 4.27 -14.72 8.36
CA ILE A 164 4.06 -13.33 8.75
C ILE A 164 3.43 -13.24 10.16
N GLU A 165 2.45 -14.09 10.47
CA GLU A 165 1.82 -14.11 11.81
C GLU A 165 2.78 -14.57 12.91
N ARG A 166 3.59 -15.61 12.67
CA ARG A 166 4.65 -16.06 13.58
C ARG A 166 5.72 -15.00 13.76
N GLU A 167 6.13 -14.33 12.70
CA GLU A 167 7.11 -13.25 12.76
C GLU A 167 6.57 -12.03 13.50
N ILE A 168 5.32 -11.64 13.28
CA ILE A 168 4.67 -10.59 14.09
C ILE A 168 4.69 -10.98 15.57
N ASN A 169 4.44 -12.26 15.89
CA ASN A 169 4.55 -12.76 17.26
C ASN A 169 5.99 -12.78 17.75
N ASN A 170 6.99 -13.01 16.90
CA ASN A 170 8.41 -12.91 17.25
C ASN A 170 8.83 -11.45 17.48
N ILE A 171 8.33 -10.49 16.69
CA ILE A 171 8.53 -9.04 16.92
C ILE A 171 7.93 -8.65 18.27
N LYS A 172 6.79 -9.23 18.65
CA LYS A 172 6.20 -9.04 19.99
C LYS A 172 7.02 -9.70 21.10
N ALA A 173 7.49 -10.94 20.88
CA ALA A 173 8.18 -11.71 21.91
C ALA A 173 9.62 -11.21 22.13
N GLY A 174 10.27 -10.77 21.06
CA GLY A 174 11.56 -10.11 21.06
C GLY A 174 11.44 -8.63 21.36
N PHE A 175 10.80 -8.25 22.48
CA PHE A 175 11.07 -6.96 23.12
C PHE A 175 12.54 -6.97 23.55
N PHE A 176 13.45 -6.80 22.58
CA PHE A 176 14.80 -6.38 22.88
C PHE A 176 14.65 -5.04 23.57
N ASN A 177 15.07 -5.02 24.83
CA ASN A 177 15.16 -3.84 25.65
C ASN A 177 16.32 -3.02 25.08
N ASP A 178 16.13 -2.40 23.91
CA ASP A 178 17.04 -1.41 23.32
C ASP A 178 16.94 -0.11 24.15
N GLY A 179 17.07 -0.21 25.47
CA GLY A 179 16.67 0.83 26.44
C GLY A 179 17.35 2.18 26.23
N GLU A 180 18.39 2.22 25.41
CA GLU A 180 19.11 3.43 25.02
C GLU A 180 18.61 4.06 23.71
N MET A 181 18.02 3.31 22.77
CA MET A 181 17.66 3.82 21.44
C MET A 181 16.30 4.51 21.41
N PHE A 182 16.20 5.68 20.74
CA PHE A 182 14.94 6.41 20.72
C PHE A 182 13.85 5.66 19.95
N PHE A 183 14.17 5.08 18.79
CA PHE A 183 13.34 4.09 18.10
C PHE A 183 13.93 2.70 18.35
N SER A 184 13.09 1.71 18.68
CA SER A 184 13.59 0.34 18.90
C SER A 184 13.79 -0.39 17.59
N LYS A 185 14.58 -1.46 17.59
CA LYS A 185 14.76 -2.32 16.40
C LYS A 185 13.43 -2.83 15.84
N ASN A 186 12.47 -3.18 16.70
CA ASN A 186 11.14 -3.62 16.27
C ASN A 186 10.33 -2.52 15.55
N GLN A 187 10.57 -1.26 15.92
CA GLN A 187 9.93 -0.12 15.27
C GLN A 187 10.54 0.17 13.89
N HIS A 188 11.80 -0.18 13.70
CA HIS A 188 12.47 -0.20 12.40
C HIS A 188 12.00 -1.38 11.53
N GLU A 189 11.94 -2.58 12.10
CA GLU A 189 11.59 -3.84 11.41
C GLU A 189 10.26 -3.79 10.65
N ILE A 190 9.24 -3.09 11.17
CA ILE A 190 7.93 -2.97 10.50
C ILE A 190 7.98 -2.22 9.16
N PHE A 191 9.12 -1.62 8.82
CA PHE A 191 9.40 -0.98 7.54
C PHE A 191 10.16 -1.90 6.56
N ASN A 192 10.42 -3.16 6.92
CA ASN A 192 10.85 -4.17 5.97
C ASN A 192 9.79 -4.41 4.89
N GLY A 193 10.25 -4.69 3.65
CA GLY A 193 9.44 -4.97 2.47
C GLY A 193 8.26 -5.92 2.70
N ARG A 194 8.44 -6.93 3.56
CA ARG A 194 7.41 -7.93 3.87
C ARG A 194 6.20 -7.36 4.64
N TYR A 195 6.36 -6.25 5.36
CA TYR A 195 5.29 -5.65 6.16
C TYR A 195 4.61 -4.44 5.51
N HIS A 196 5.10 -3.95 4.37
CA HIS A 196 4.61 -2.71 3.74
C HIS A 196 3.11 -2.70 3.47
N ARG A 197 2.54 -3.87 3.13
CA ARG A 197 1.12 -4.05 2.78
C ARG A 197 0.31 -4.77 3.86
N VAL A 198 0.91 -5.06 5.01
CA VAL A 198 0.27 -5.78 6.11
C VAL A 198 -0.58 -4.80 6.94
N ASN A 199 -1.83 -5.19 7.22
CA ASN A 199 -2.85 -4.35 7.85
C ASN A 199 -3.45 -4.95 9.14
N THR A 200 -2.69 -5.77 9.86
CA THR A 200 -3.13 -6.39 11.11
C THR A 200 -3.22 -5.36 12.25
N PRO A 201 -4.04 -5.60 13.29
CA PRO A 201 -4.10 -4.72 14.47
C PRO A 201 -2.74 -4.48 15.13
N ASP A 202 -1.87 -5.50 15.12
CA ASP A 202 -0.54 -5.42 15.73
C ASP A 202 0.41 -4.48 14.97
N ILE A 203 0.49 -4.63 13.64
CA ILE A 203 1.31 -3.72 12.80
C ILE A 203 0.78 -2.30 12.90
N LYS A 204 -0.56 -2.11 12.95
CA LYS A 204 -1.16 -0.78 13.19
C LYS A 204 -0.76 -0.21 14.55
N LYS A 205 -0.72 -1.03 15.60
CA LYS A 205 -0.29 -0.62 16.94
C LYS A 205 1.17 -0.16 16.93
N ILE A 206 2.09 -0.92 16.34
CA ILE A 206 3.51 -0.54 16.27
C ILE A 206 3.70 0.75 15.46
N ARG A 207 3.04 0.88 14.29
CA ARG A 207 3.07 2.14 13.50
C ARG A 207 2.54 3.33 14.30
N ARG A 208 1.50 3.14 15.11
CA ARG A 208 1.00 4.18 16.02
C ARG A 208 2.04 4.55 17.07
N GLU A 209 2.74 3.58 17.67
CA GLU A 209 3.81 3.86 18.64
C GLU A 209 4.97 4.64 18.00
N VAL A 210 5.35 4.33 16.75
CA VAL A 210 6.31 5.12 15.97
C VAL A 210 5.83 6.56 15.80
N ARG A 211 4.55 6.76 15.47
CA ARG A 211 3.95 8.09 15.36
C ARG A 211 4.07 8.87 16.68
N GLU A 212 3.73 8.25 17.80
CA GLU A 212 3.81 8.91 19.11
C GLU A 212 5.26 9.27 19.48
N LYS A 213 6.24 8.44 19.12
CA LYS A 213 7.66 8.79 19.28
C LYS A 213 8.08 9.98 18.41
N PHE A 214 7.62 10.07 17.17
CA PHE A 214 7.85 11.28 16.37
C PHE A 214 7.20 12.53 16.97
N LEU A 215 6.00 12.42 17.55
CA LEU A 215 5.36 13.54 18.25
C LEU A 215 6.14 13.96 19.49
N LYS A 216 6.68 12.99 20.26
CA LYS A 216 7.59 13.28 21.37
C LYS A 216 8.86 13.98 20.88
N LEU A 217 9.46 13.50 19.79
CA LEU A 217 10.64 14.13 19.19
C LEU A 217 10.33 15.57 18.75
N HIS A 218 9.17 15.80 18.13
CA HIS A 218 8.70 17.13 17.75
C HIS A 218 8.62 18.09 18.95
N GLN A 219 8.03 17.65 20.07
CA GLN A 219 7.95 18.44 21.30
C GLN A 219 9.33 18.82 21.85
N LEU A 220 10.34 17.96 21.67
CA LEU A 220 11.70 18.23 22.11
C LEU A 220 12.44 19.20 21.20
N ILE A 221 12.32 19.06 19.88
CA ILE A 221 13.16 19.81 18.93
C ILE A 221 12.54 21.14 18.50
N TYR A 222 11.22 21.21 18.25
CA TYR A 222 10.61 22.39 17.63
C TYR A 222 10.76 23.67 18.46
N PRO A 223 10.60 23.64 19.80
CA PRO A 223 10.86 24.83 20.63
C PRO A 223 12.30 25.36 20.55
N GLN A 224 13.26 24.54 20.13
CA GLN A 224 14.68 24.89 20.06
C GLN A 224 15.12 25.45 18.70
N PHE A 225 14.24 25.46 17.69
CA PHE A 225 14.59 25.82 16.31
C PHE A 225 15.28 27.18 16.20
N LYS A 226 14.74 28.21 16.88
CA LYS A 226 15.33 29.55 16.87
C LYS A 226 16.76 29.58 17.43
N ALA A 227 17.04 28.81 18.48
CA ALA A 227 18.38 28.73 19.09
C ALA A 227 19.40 28.06 18.15
N TYR A 228 18.93 27.23 17.23
CA TYR A 228 19.72 26.53 16.21
C TYR A 228 19.76 27.25 14.86
N GLY A 229 19.28 28.50 14.80
CA GLY A 229 19.26 29.31 13.58
C GLY A 229 18.19 28.90 12.57
N LEU A 230 17.24 28.03 12.92
CA LEU A 230 16.16 27.55 12.06
C LEU A 230 14.96 28.51 12.11
N SER A 231 15.19 29.79 11.79
CA SER A 231 14.26 30.88 12.09
C SER A 231 12.99 30.91 11.24
N ASP A 232 13.02 30.36 10.02
CA ASP A 232 11.89 30.38 9.08
C ASP A 232 11.48 28.96 8.63
N LEU A 233 11.53 28.02 9.58
CA LEU A 233 11.15 26.62 9.41
C LEU A 233 10.04 26.25 10.39
N TYR A 234 8.87 25.89 9.87
CA TYR A 234 7.63 25.77 10.65
C TYR A 234 7.12 24.34 10.69
N SER A 235 6.48 23.97 11.81
CA SER A 235 5.70 22.75 11.89
C SER A 235 4.48 22.80 10.98
N HIS A 236 3.95 21.64 10.61
CA HIS A 236 2.69 21.57 9.88
C HIS A 236 1.56 22.27 10.64
N HIS A 237 0.76 23.08 9.95
CA HIS A 237 -0.30 23.90 10.53
C HIS A 237 -1.51 23.09 11.05
N GLN A 238 -1.68 21.87 10.56
CA GLN A 238 -2.59 20.87 11.13
C GLN A 238 -1.80 19.88 11.99
N SER A 239 -2.11 19.81 13.29
CA SER A 239 -1.42 18.94 14.26
C SER A 239 -1.42 17.47 13.86
N ARG A 240 -2.52 16.98 13.26
CA ARG A 240 -2.65 15.59 12.79
C ARG A 240 -1.68 15.22 11.66
N GLU A 241 -1.18 16.20 10.91
CA GLU A 241 -0.31 16.02 9.74
C GLU A 241 1.15 16.42 10.04
N ILE A 242 1.52 16.71 11.30
CA ILE A 242 2.92 16.92 11.73
C ILE A 242 3.77 15.68 11.45
N VAL A 243 3.17 14.51 11.64
CA VAL A 243 3.76 13.21 11.33
C VAL A 243 2.93 12.55 10.23
N SER A 244 3.62 11.91 9.29
CA SER A 244 3.00 11.08 8.26
C SER A 244 2.04 10.03 8.85
N ARG A 245 1.09 9.58 8.02
CA ARG A 245 0.04 8.67 8.47
C ARG A 245 0.58 7.28 8.78
N HIS A 246 0.02 6.67 9.83
CA HIS A 246 0.42 5.35 10.34
C HIS A 246 -0.54 4.23 9.92
N PHE A 247 -1.54 4.53 9.08
CA PHE A 247 -2.61 3.62 8.65
C PHE A 247 -2.96 3.80 7.17
N PHE A 248 -3.49 2.73 6.55
CA PHE A 248 -3.95 2.74 5.17
C PHE A 248 -5.23 3.57 5.02
N ASN A 249 -5.33 4.31 3.93
CA ASN A 249 -6.53 5.06 3.59
C ASN A 249 -6.69 5.14 2.06
N PRO A 250 -7.87 5.54 1.55
CA PRO A 250 -8.14 5.57 0.11
C PRO A 250 -7.17 6.46 -0.70
N TRP A 251 -6.55 7.45 -0.08
CA TRP A 251 -5.68 8.44 -0.73
C TRP A 251 -4.21 8.01 -0.77
N SER A 252 -3.70 7.43 0.31
CA SER A 252 -2.31 6.93 0.41
C SER A 252 -2.17 5.46 0.00
N GLY A 253 -3.27 4.76 -0.23
CA GLY A 253 -3.32 3.35 -0.58
C GLY A 253 -2.98 2.41 0.57
N ASN A 254 -2.69 1.16 0.22
CA ASN A 254 -2.40 0.05 1.14
C ASN A 254 -0.89 -0.24 1.22
N TYR A 255 -0.08 0.81 1.37
CA TYR A 255 1.39 0.72 1.34
C TYR A 255 2.02 1.73 2.30
N ILE A 256 2.82 1.25 3.25
CA ILE A 256 3.62 2.08 4.16
C ILE A 256 5.00 1.43 4.29
N ASN A 257 6.02 2.05 3.71
CA ASN A 257 7.43 1.64 3.81
C ASN A 257 8.28 2.57 4.67
N ALA A 258 7.71 3.66 5.15
CA ALA A 258 8.40 4.65 5.97
C ALA A 258 7.37 5.51 6.72
N MET A 259 7.83 6.18 7.76
CA MET A 259 7.11 7.27 8.41
C MET A 259 8.04 8.45 8.67
N TRP A 260 7.51 9.67 8.64
CA TRP A 260 8.34 10.86 8.81
C TRP A 260 7.65 11.97 9.62
N LEU A 261 8.49 12.76 10.28
CA LEU A 261 8.20 14.05 10.89
C LEU A 261 8.77 15.14 9.98
N HIS A 262 8.02 16.20 9.67
CA HIS A 262 8.45 17.22 8.71
C HIS A 262 8.14 18.66 9.11
N TYR A 263 8.96 19.57 8.58
CA TYR A 263 8.93 21.02 8.79
C TYR A 263 9.18 21.74 7.47
N GLY A 264 8.62 22.93 7.30
CA GLY A 264 8.65 23.63 6.01
C GLY A 264 8.09 25.04 6.12
N LYS A 265 7.45 25.52 5.06
CA LYS A 265 6.92 26.90 5.00
C LYS A 265 5.79 27.14 6.00
N SER A 266 5.68 28.40 6.44
CA SER A 266 4.58 28.84 7.30
C SER A 266 3.22 28.75 6.59
N LEU A 267 2.14 28.69 7.36
CA LEU A 267 0.79 28.74 6.79
C LEU A 267 0.54 30.02 5.98
N ASN A 268 1.07 31.15 6.44
CA ASN A 268 0.90 32.43 5.75
C ASN A 268 1.57 32.42 4.37
N HIS A 269 2.75 31.80 4.27
CA HIS A 269 3.42 31.61 2.99
C HIS A 269 2.66 30.64 2.10
N LEU A 270 2.26 29.48 2.61
CA LEU A 270 1.52 28.49 1.81
C LEU A 270 0.22 29.09 1.22
N LYS A 271 -0.43 30.01 1.95
CA LYS A 271 -1.62 30.72 1.47
C LYS A 271 -1.35 31.59 0.24
N THR A 272 -0.13 32.08 0.00
CA THR A 272 0.20 32.85 -1.20
C THR A 272 0.19 31.99 -2.47
N TYR A 273 0.27 30.67 -2.32
CA TYR A 273 0.14 29.70 -3.42
C TYR A 273 -1.27 29.14 -3.57
N THR A 274 -2.25 29.65 -2.81
CA THR A 274 -3.64 29.18 -2.92
C THR A 274 -4.13 29.44 -4.34
N THR A 275 -4.61 28.39 -5.00
CA THR A 275 -5.25 28.49 -6.31
C THR A 275 -6.61 27.80 -6.27
N LYS A 276 -7.36 27.88 -7.38
CA LYS A 276 -8.59 27.09 -7.56
C LYS A 276 -8.30 25.60 -7.85
N ASP A 277 -7.03 25.18 -7.91
CA ASP A 277 -6.65 23.80 -8.16
C ASP A 277 -7.12 22.89 -7.00
N LYS A 278 -7.94 21.89 -7.34
CA LYS A 278 -8.46 20.87 -6.42
C LYS A 278 -7.73 19.53 -6.55
N SER A 279 -6.69 19.46 -7.38
CA SER A 279 -5.91 18.26 -7.58
C SER A 279 -5.12 17.88 -6.32
N ILE A 280 -4.60 16.65 -6.31
CA ILE A 280 -3.68 16.18 -5.26
C ILE A 280 -2.37 16.99 -5.22
N ASN A 281 -2.06 17.71 -6.31
CA ASN A 281 -0.84 18.49 -6.50
C ASN A 281 -1.03 19.97 -6.15
N LYS A 282 -2.05 20.30 -5.35
CA LYS A 282 -2.36 21.67 -4.95
C LYS A 282 -1.09 22.39 -4.41
N PRO A 283 -0.75 23.59 -4.93
CA PRO A 283 0.50 24.28 -4.60
C PRO A 283 0.61 24.75 -3.13
N ASP A 284 -0.52 24.95 -2.45
CA ASP A 284 -0.61 25.31 -1.03
C ASP A 284 -0.43 24.10 -0.08
N SER A 285 -0.36 22.88 -0.63
CA SER A 285 -0.10 21.69 0.19
C SER A 285 1.33 21.69 0.72
N PHE A 286 1.46 21.34 2.00
CA PHE A 286 2.75 21.25 2.67
C PHE A 286 3.71 20.25 1.99
N ILE A 287 3.20 19.10 1.54
CA ILE A 287 4.02 18.07 0.87
C ILE A 287 4.48 18.49 -0.54
N ASN A 288 3.78 19.45 -1.14
CA ASN A 288 4.09 20.01 -2.45
C ASN A 288 4.97 21.26 -2.35
N ASN A 289 5.61 21.49 -1.20
CA ASN A 289 6.62 22.51 -0.99
C ASN A 289 7.89 21.87 -0.43
N ILE A 290 9.01 22.57 -0.57
CA ILE A 290 10.28 22.18 0.04
C ILE A 290 10.13 22.02 1.56
N ARG A 291 10.71 20.96 2.11
CA ARG A 291 10.61 20.62 3.54
C ARG A 291 11.85 19.93 4.04
N MET A 292 12.07 20.01 5.34
CA MET A 292 13.03 19.21 6.08
C MET A 292 12.30 18.12 6.85
N GLN A 293 12.83 16.91 6.88
CA GLN A 293 12.17 15.78 7.53
C GLN A 293 13.14 14.84 8.24
N VAL A 294 12.64 14.21 9.31
CA VAL A 294 13.22 13.03 9.93
C VAL A 294 12.37 11.85 9.50
N ILE A 295 12.94 10.83 8.87
CA ILE A 295 12.23 9.68 8.32
C ILE A 295 12.80 8.38 8.87
N ILE A 296 11.95 7.41 9.20
CA ILE A 296 12.36 6.07 9.64
C ILE A 296 12.19 5.05 8.52
N HIS A 297 13.22 4.22 8.36
CA HIS A 297 13.27 3.07 7.47
C HIS A 297 13.67 1.80 8.24
N GLU A 298 13.81 0.70 7.51
CA GLU A 298 14.21 -0.59 8.09
C GLU A 298 15.57 -0.53 8.80
N ASP A 299 16.58 0.12 8.21
CA ASP A 299 17.94 0.06 8.75
C ASP A 299 18.47 1.41 9.28
N ASP A 300 17.72 2.49 9.08
CA ASP A 300 18.21 3.84 9.36
C ASP A 300 17.11 4.86 9.74
N ILE A 301 17.59 5.98 10.27
CA ILE A 301 16.85 7.24 10.33
C ILE A 301 17.49 8.21 9.32
N GLY A 302 16.69 8.67 8.37
CA GLY A 302 17.08 9.71 7.42
C GLY A 302 16.80 11.12 7.96
N ILE A 303 17.71 12.06 7.73
CA ILE A 303 17.53 13.49 7.99
C ILE A 303 17.71 14.25 6.67
N TRP A 304 16.59 14.69 6.08
CA TRP A 304 16.54 15.04 4.67
C TRP A 304 15.94 16.42 4.42
N LEU A 305 16.53 17.16 3.48
CA LEU A 305 15.91 18.26 2.75
C LEU A 305 15.27 17.71 1.47
N VAL A 306 13.97 17.93 1.28
CA VAL A 306 13.17 17.26 0.25
C VAL A 306 12.38 18.25 -0.58
N LEU A 307 12.51 18.13 -1.90
CA LEU A 307 11.55 18.61 -2.88
C LEU A 307 10.68 17.44 -3.36
N GLY A 308 9.37 17.60 -3.32
CA GLY A 308 8.39 16.55 -3.65
C GLY A 308 8.49 16.05 -5.09
N ARG A 309 7.99 14.83 -5.33
CA ARG A 309 7.84 14.20 -6.65
C ARG A 309 6.45 14.45 -7.24
N ASN A 310 6.16 13.89 -8.42
CA ASN A 310 4.85 13.94 -9.09
C ASN A 310 4.30 15.37 -9.21
N ASN A 311 5.13 16.33 -9.66
CA ASN A 311 4.82 17.77 -9.69
C ASN A 311 4.84 18.50 -8.34
N GLY A 312 5.30 17.86 -7.27
CA GLY A 312 5.55 18.49 -5.98
C GLY A 312 6.70 19.50 -6.01
N SER A 313 6.63 20.51 -5.14
CA SER A 313 7.65 21.56 -4.96
C SER A 313 7.99 22.33 -6.24
N ARG A 314 7.04 22.45 -7.17
CA ARG A 314 7.25 23.09 -8.47
C ARG A 314 7.82 24.50 -8.34
N LYS A 315 7.26 25.34 -7.46
CA LYS A 315 7.71 26.72 -7.26
C LYS A 315 9.12 26.81 -6.69
N ASP A 316 9.45 25.94 -5.74
CA ASP A 316 10.80 25.86 -5.17
C ASP A 316 11.82 25.39 -6.22
N ARG A 317 11.46 24.39 -7.04
CA ARG A 317 12.32 23.91 -8.15
C ARG A 317 12.52 24.96 -9.23
N GLU A 318 11.46 25.66 -9.65
CA GLU A 318 11.54 26.77 -10.62
C GLU A 318 12.47 27.87 -10.09
N HIS A 319 12.28 28.28 -8.84
CA HIS A 319 13.16 29.24 -8.17
C HIS A 319 14.61 28.76 -8.14
N PHE A 320 14.87 27.54 -7.67
CA PHE A 320 16.20 26.97 -7.58
C PHE A 320 16.89 26.91 -8.95
N ARG A 321 16.21 26.43 -9.99
CA ARG A 321 16.74 26.38 -11.37
C ARG A 321 17.11 27.77 -11.89
N GLN A 322 16.28 28.78 -11.60
CA GLN A 322 16.55 30.16 -12.00
C GLN A 322 17.78 30.70 -11.27
N GLN A 323 17.89 30.49 -9.96
CA GLN A 323 19.05 30.91 -9.17
C GLN A 323 20.34 30.20 -9.63
N MET A 324 20.24 28.92 -10.01
CA MET A 324 21.36 28.15 -10.54
C MET A 324 21.89 28.65 -11.90
N GLN A 325 21.27 29.65 -12.54
CA GLN A 325 21.86 30.34 -13.70
C GLN A 325 22.94 31.35 -13.30
N ASN A 326 22.95 31.80 -12.04
CA ASN A 326 23.88 32.79 -11.51
C ASN A 326 25.16 32.13 -10.97
N LYS A 327 26.34 32.54 -11.48
CA LYS A 327 27.65 31.97 -11.07
C LYS A 327 27.99 32.15 -9.59
N VAL A 328 27.60 33.26 -8.98
CA VAL A 328 27.80 33.50 -7.54
C VAL A 328 26.92 32.55 -6.74
N PHE A 329 25.67 32.33 -7.16
CA PHE A 329 24.79 31.35 -6.51
C PHE A 329 25.32 29.93 -6.66
N GLN A 330 25.78 29.54 -7.86
CA GLN A 330 26.40 28.23 -8.11
C GLN A 330 27.56 27.96 -7.14
N GLN A 331 28.46 28.93 -6.97
CA GLN A 331 29.58 28.81 -6.04
C GLN A 331 29.10 28.67 -4.59
N LYS A 332 28.18 29.54 -4.14
CA LYS A 332 27.63 29.47 -2.78
C LYS A 332 26.96 28.12 -2.50
N PHE A 333 26.21 27.59 -3.46
CA PHE A 333 25.51 26.32 -3.32
C PHE A 333 26.48 25.15 -3.28
N PHE A 334 27.49 25.17 -4.15
CA PHE A 334 28.58 24.20 -4.13
C PHE A 334 29.30 24.21 -2.78
N ASP A 335 29.72 25.37 -2.28
CA ASP A 335 30.42 25.49 -1.00
C ASP A 335 29.55 25.00 0.17
N ALA A 336 28.26 25.34 0.18
CA ALA A 336 27.31 24.87 1.18
C ALA A 336 27.16 23.35 1.15
N LEU A 337 27.04 22.75 -0.05
CA LEU A 337 26.94 21.30 -0.21
C LEU A 337 28.22 20.58 0.24
N LYS A 338 29.41 21.08 -0.14
CA LYS A 338 30.70 20.49 0.27
C LYS A 338 30.91 20.54 1.78
N LYS A 339 30.42 21.58 2.46
CA LYS A 339 30.50 21.71 3.92
C LYS A 339 29.70 20.65 4.70
N LEU A 340 28.74 19.97 4.05
CA LEU A 340 27.97 18.91 4.71
C LEU A 340 28.84 17.70 5.08
N GLY A 341 29.89 17.41 4.30
CA GLY A 341 30.78 16.28 4.51
C GLY A 341 30.31 14.97 3.86
N ASN A 342 31.07 13.90 4.12
CA ASN A 342 30.97 12.63 3.37
C ASN A 342 29.77 11.74 3.75
N GLU A 343 29.12 12.01 4.89
CA GLU A 343 27.91 11.28 5.31
C GLU A 343 26.66 11.71 4.52
N TYR A 344 26.76 12.79 3.75
CA TYR A 344 25.66 13.34 3.00
C TYR A 344 25.67 12.90 1.54
N TRP A 345 24.47 12.80 0.99
CA TRP A 345 24.22 12.44 -0.38
C TRP A 345 23.19 13.38 -1.00
N ILE A 346 23.16 13.39 -2.34
CA ILE A 346 22.16 14.09 -3.14
C ILE A 346 21.49 13.07 -4.07
N ASN A 347 20.16 13.01 -4.04
CA ASN A 347 19.38 12.16 -4.92
C ASN A 347 18.93 12.96 -6.14
N VAL A 348 19.73 12.84 -7.19
CA VAL A 348 19.46 13.25 -8.56
C VAL A 348 19.96 12.11 -9.45
N PRO A 349 19.32 11.80 -10.59
CA PRO A 349 19.72 10.67 -11.44
C PRO A 349 21.21 10.67 -11.78
N ASP A 350 21.87 9.55 -11.50
CA ASP A 350 23.29 9.29 -11.75
C ASP A 350 24.27 10.27 -11.07
N ALA A 351 23.81 11.02 -10.06
CA ALA A 351 24.66 11.95 -9.34
C ALA A 351 25.74 11.19 -8.55
N PRO A 352 27.02 11.62 -8.64
CA PRO A 352 28.07 11.05 -7.83
C PRO A 352 27.91 11.50 -6.37
N ALA A 353 28.63 10.84 -5.46
CA ALA A 353 28.69 11.26 -4.07
C ALA A 353 29.20 12.72 -3.94
N ILE A 354 28.76 13.45 -2.91
CA ILE A 354 28.97 14.90 -2.78
C ILE A 354 30.48 15.28 -2.83
N GLN A 355 31.33 14.45 -2.27
CA GLN A 355 32.78 14.62 -2.29
C GLN A 355 33.39 14.60 -3.69
N ASN A 356 32.72 13.97 -4.66
CA ASN A 356 33.23 13.80 -6.02
C ASN A 356 32.89 14.99 -6.95
N PHE A 357 32.03 15.91 -6.53
CA PHE A 357 31.89 17.19 -7.24
C PHE A 357 33.19 18.00 -7.07
N LYS A 358 33.87 18.27 -8.19
CA LYS A 358 35.14 19.01 -8.22
C LYS A 358 34.91 20.51 -8.40
N THR A 359 33.90 20.88 -9.17
CA THR A 359 33.60 22.27 -9.50
C THR A 359 32.10 22.59 -9.36
N PRO A 360 31.72 23.87 -9.21
CA PRO A 360 30.33 24.28 -9.28
C PRO A 360 29.65 23.90 -10.61
N ALA A 361 30.40 23.88 -11.71
CA ALA A 361 29.88 23.49 -13.02
C ALA A 361 29.48 22.00 -13.06
N ASP A 362 30.25 21.12 -12.41
CA ASP A 362 29.90 19.70 -12.27
C ASP A 362 28.59 19.55 -11.51
N LEU A 363 28.44 20.28 -10.40
CA LEU A 363 27.22 20.23 -9.59
C LEU A 363 26.00 20.73 -10.38
N VAL A 364 26.13 21.83 -11.11
CA VAL A 364 25.06 22.36 -11.98
C VAL A 364 24.63 21.33 -13.00
N LYS A 365 25.60 20.69 -13.69
CA LYS A 365 25.33 19.65 -14.69
C LYS A 365 24.49 18.52 -14.10
N GLU A 366 24.83 18.05 -12.90
CA GLU A 366 24.10 16.98 -12.24
C GLU A 366 22.73 17.46 -11.76
N THR A 367 22.64 18.61 -11.07
CA THR A 367 21.35 19.13 -10.60
C THR A 367 20.37 19.43 -11.74
N ASN A 368 20.83 19.75 -12.95
CA ASN A 368 19.95 19.97 -14.11
C ASN A 368 19.26 18.70 -14.62
N LYS A 369 19.68 17.51 -14.18
CA LYS A 369 19.02 16.24 -14.51
C LYS A 369 17.77 15.98 -13.66
N GLU A 370 17.56 16.76 -12.61
CA GLU A 370 16.37 16.60 -11.77
C GLU A 370 15.08 16.83 -12.55
N THR A 371 14.04 16.07 -12.21
CA THR A 371 12.72 16.18 -12.83
C THR A 371 11.63 16.35 -11.78
N LEU A 372 10.47 16.86 -12.21
CA LEU A 372 9.27 16.96 -11.36
C LEU A 372 8.69 15.60 -10.97
N GLU A 373 9.04 14.52 -11.68
CA GLU A 373 8.51 13.18 -11.45
C GLU A 373 9.23 12.43 -10.33
N GLN A 374 10.44 12.87 -9.97
CA GLN A 374 11.26 12.22 -8.95
C GLN A 374 11.49 13.14 -7.76
N TYR A 375 11.78 12.54 -6.60
CA TYR A 375 12.23 13.33 -5.45
C TYR A 375 13.60 13.92 -5.74
N PHE A 376 13.81 15.18 -5.39
CA PHE A 376 15.13 15.76 -5.23
C PHE A 376 15.37 15.85 -3.73
N ILE A 377 16.40 15.14 -3.25
CA ILE A 377 16.70 15.07 -1.82
C ILE A 377 18.17 15.38 -1.60
N ILE A 378 18.48 16.12 -0.54
CA ILE A 378 19.83 16.22 0.04
C ILE A 378 19.70 15.78 1.49
N GLY A 379 20.52 14.84 1.94
CA GLY A 379 20.39 14.35 3.30
C GLY A 379 21.47 13.37 3.70
N CYS A 380 21.35 12.88 4.93
CA CYS A 380 22.16 11.79 5.46
C CYS A 380 21.26 10.72 6.06
N ASN A 381 21.79 9.50 6.17
CA ASN A 381 21.13 8.39 6.86
C ASN A 381 22.02 7.97 8.03
N ILE A 382 21.42 7.82 9.20
CA ILE A 382 22.08 7.38 10.42
C ILE A 382 21.60 5.97 10.71
N HIS A 383 22.52 5.01 10.73
CA HIS A 383 22.20 3.60 10.97
C HIS A 383 21.53 3.39 12.34
N LEU A 384 20.58 2.47 12.43
CA LEU A 384 19.73 2.27 13.61
C LEU A 384 20.49 1.95 14.92
N GLN A 385 21.74 1.49 14.83
CA GLN A 385 22.59 1.17 16.00
C GLN A 385 23.53 2.33 16.39
N ASP A 386 23.50 3.45 15.67
CA ASP A 386 24.35 4.60 15.96
C ASP A 386 23.85 5.33 17.22
N LYS A 387 24.76 5.58 18.17
CA LYS A 387 24.48 6.27 19.44
C LYS A 387 23.90 7.67 19.25
N ARG A 388 24.09 8.30 18.09
CA ARG A 388 23.43 9.57 17.71
C ARG A 388 21.90 9.48 17.76
N LEU A 389 21.32 8.28 17.61
CA LEU A 389 19.88 8.02 17.66
C LEU A 389 19.37 7.53 19.03
N SER A 390 20.23 7.52 20.04
CA SER A 390 19.82 7.23 21.42
C SER A 390 18.79 8.24 21.95
N THR A 391 18.03 7.85 22.96
CA THR A 391 17.01 8.68 23.61
C THR A 391 17.58 10.00 24.11
N GLU A 392 18.83 10.00 24.59
CA GLU A 392 19.54 11.18 25.07
C GLU A 392 20.02 12.08 23.91
N ASN A 393 20.49 11.49 22.81
CA ASN A 393 21.19 12.24 21.77
C ASN A 393 20.31 12.67 20.59
N ILE A 394 19.22 11.96 20.28
CA ILE A 394 18.46 12.14 19.03
C ILE A 394 17.99 13.57 18.81
N SER A 395 17.55 14.28 19.85
CA SER A 395 17.08 15.66 19.71
C SER A 395 18.23 16.58 19.29
N SER A 396 19.39 16.46 19.93
CA SER A 396 20.58 17.26 19.59
C SER A 396 21.13 16.90 18.21
N THR A 397 21.11 15.61 17.85
CA THR A 397 21.48 15.11 16.53
C THR A 397 20.61 15.74 15.45
N VAL A 398 19.28 15.63 15.58
CA VAL A 398 18.35 16.18 14.59
C VAL A 398 18.52 17.69 14.43
N LEU A 399 18.66 18.43 15.54
CA LEU A 399 18.85 19.88 15.49
C LEU A 399 20.16 20.26 14.79
N LYS A 400 21.27 19.59 15.08
CA LYS A 400 22.57 19.83 14.42
C LYS A 400 22.53 19.53 12.92
N GLU A 401 21.97 18.38 12.53
CA GLU A 401 21.87 18.00 11.12
C GLU A 401 20.87 18.90 10.36
N PHE A 402 19.79 19.35 11.02
CA PHE A 402 18.92 20.38 10.45
C PHE A 402 19.66 21.72 10.25
N SER A 403 20.44 22.19 11.22
CA SER A 403 21.22 23.43 11.04
C SER A 403 22.19 23.35 9.85
N LYS A 404 22.79 22.19 9.58
CA LYS A 404 23.65 21.99 8.40
C LYS A 404 22.86 22.12 7.10
N LEU A 405 21.69 21.50 7.03
CA LEU A 405 20.82 21.53 5.84
C LEU A 405 20.07 22.86 5.65
N TYR A 406 19.92 23.66 6.69
CA TYR A 406 19.07 24.85 6.67
C TYR A 406 19.53 25.92 5.68
N LEU A 407 20.84 26.11 5.49
CA LEU A 407 21.34 27.02 4.47
C LEU A 407 20.88 26.62 3.07
N LEU A 408 20.93 25.32 2.75
CA LEU A 408 20.46 24.80 1.47
C LEU A 408 18.93 24.94 1.33
N TYR A 409 18.19 24.73 2.41
CA TYR A 409 16.75 25.01 2.44
C TYR A 409 16.44 26.46 2.07
N GLU A 410 17.11 27.42 2.69
CA GLU A 410 16.93 28.85 2.39
C GLU A 410 17.32 29.20 0.95
N MET A 411 18.37 28.59 0.40
CA MET A 411 18.80 28.81 -0.98
C MET A 411 17.83 28.24 -2.01
N MET A 412 17.13 27.15 -1.67
CA MET A 412 16.27 26.42 -2.61
C MET A 412 14.80 26.81 -2.51
N ARG A 413 14.35 27.38 -1.38
CA ARG A 413 12.95 27.74 -1.19
C ARG A 413 12.57 28.98 -1.99
N HIS A 414 11.39 28.94 -2.59
CA HIS A 414 10.77 30.14 -3.13
C HIS A 414 10.26 31.03 -1.98
N VAL A 415 10.63 32.30 -2.00
CA VAL A 415 10.19 33.35 -1.06
C VAL A 415 8.85 33.93 -1.49
#